data_AF-E3FW66-F1
#
_entry.id   AF-E3FW66-F1
#
_cell.length_a   1.000
_cell.length_b   1.000
_cell.length_c   1.000
_cell.angle_alpha   90.00
_cell.angle_beta   90.00
_cell.angle_gamma   90.00
#
_symmetry.space_group_name_H-M   'P 1'
#
loop_
_entity.id
_entity.type
_entity.pdbx_description
1 polymer ?
#
loop_
_entity_poly.entity_id
_entity_poly.type
_entity_poly.pdbx_seq_one_letter_code
_entity_poly.pdbx_strand_id
1 'polypeptide(L)'
;MPTFSLAALWNASAIPGHVAGIVEAIEELLPSTQPVAITVALRENEAHLELKLEMTTFPRLEMDRFSWEIKASKGTLVELWRLPKAERDAFRAAAFSGNVITAPDYFTAARTLQEHLEGIIARDRRPVQVPVVVPPTAQRAPAQAPAPADEPLGEAVDEPLVPSEDVEEEPLEPIEELEEEEPIEPIEEAADEPIEPIEEALDEPMGEALDEPIAAVDTRPARVTEPPAGPELRRAKRFPVMLEMEFRSELDFVREHATNISNGGLFVRTAHRPPIDTIVTVDVRLPNGESLQGEAMVVHLVDDPYKGGVGLAFLTDDPTFAQTLDNYLASLAGPT
;
A
#
# COMPACT_ATOMS: atom_id res chain seq x y z
N MET A 1 20.90 11.14 -18.85
CA MET A 1 20.89 10.15 -17.75
C MET A 1 19.94 9.02 -18.12
N PRO A 2 20.06 7.80 -17.56
CA PRO A 2 19.07 6.76 -17.83
C PRO A 2 17.70 7.20 -17.29
N THR A 3 16.67 7.06 -18.13
CA THR A 3 15.28 7.33 -17.77
C THR A 3 14.59 6.01 -17.45
N PHE A 4 14.00 5.93 -16.27
CA PHE A 4 13.25 4.78 -15.78
C PHE A 4 11.76 5.12 -15.84
N SER A 5 10.96 4.30 -16.52
CA SER A 5 9.50 4.43 -16.53
C SER A 5 8.85 3.34 -15.67
N LEU A 6 7.93 3.75 -14.79
CA LEU A 6 7.10 2.87 -13.97
C LEU A 6 5.64 3.10 -14.28
N ALA A 7 4.82 2.08 -14.13
CA ALA A 7 3.37 2.24 -14.03
C ALA A 7 2.81 1.54 -12.79
N ALA A 8 1.91 2.21 -12.08
CA ALA A 8 1.11 1.61 -11.01
C ALA A 8 -0.37 1.63 -11.41
N LEU A 9 -1.06 0.53 -11.15
CA LEU A 9 -2.45 0.33 -11.56
C LEU A 9 -3.32 -0.07 -10.36
N TRP A 10 -4.50 0.53 -10.27
CA TRP A 10 -5.48 0.29 -9.22
C TRP A 10 -6.89 0.14 -9.78
N ASN A 11 -7.74 -0.60 -9.07
CA ASN A 11 -9.15 -0.81 -9.38
C ASN A 11 -10.02 -0.60 -8.12
N ALA A 12 -11.26 -1.08 -8.13
CA ALA A 12 -12.20 -0.97 -7.01
C ALA A 12 -11.72 -1.60 -5.68
N SER A 13 -10.72 -2.49 -5.71
CA SER A 13 -10.13 -3.10 -4.50
C SER A 13 -9.10 -2.20 -3.82
N ALA A 14 -8.71 -1.09 -4.44
CA ALA A 14 -7.70 -0.18 -3.91
C ALA A 14 -8.14 0.50 -2.62
N ILE A 15 -7.15 0.98 -1.85
CA ILE A 15 -7.37 1.77 -0.64
C ILE A 15 -7.05 3.24 -0.98
N PRO A 16 -8.03 4.11 -1.30
CA PRO A 16 -7.76 5.42 -1.93
C PRO A 16 -6.83 6.33 -1.13
N GLY A 17 -7.00 6.38 0.20
CA GLY A 17 -6.11 7.16 1.07
C GLY A 17 -4.67 6.63 1.09
N HIS A 18 -4.48 5.31 0.99
CA HIS A 18 -3.15 4.73 0.89
C HIS A 18 -2.51 5.06 -0.46
N VAL A 19 -3.27 4.94 -1.56
CA VAL A 19 -2.80 5.33 -2.90
C VAL A 19 -2.32 6.78 -2.92
N ALA A 20 -3.10 7.72 -2.40
CA ALA A 20 -2.69 9.13 -2.30
C ALA A 20 -1.40 9.29 -1.49
N GLY A 21 -1.33 8.66 -0.32
CA GLY A 21 -0.14 8.74 0.54
C GLY A 21 1.13 8.19 -0.12
N ILE A 22 1.03 7.14 -0.95
CA ILE A 22 2.16 6.61 -1.71
C ILE A 22 2.62 7.64 -2.75
N VAL A 23 1.67 8.23 -3.47
CA VAL A 23 1.97 9.18 -4.55
C VAL A 23 2.64 10.44 -4.00
N GLU A 24 2.15 10.97 -2.87
CA GLU A 24 2.79 12.11 -2.19
C GLU A 24 4.19 11.78 -1.67
N ALA A 25 4.42 10.51 -1.29
CA ALA A 25 5.71 10.05 -0.80
C ALA A 25 6.71 9.70 -1.92
N ILE A 26 6.35 9.79 -3.21
CA ILE A 26 7.24 9.38 -4.33
C ILE A 26 8.59 10.10 -4.29
N GLU A 27 8.64 11.37 -3.93
CA GLU A 27 9.92 12.10 -3.86
C GLU A 27 10.87 11.51 -2.81
N GLU A 28 10.33 11.03 -1.69
CA GLU A 28 11.08 10.36 -0.62
C GLU A 28 11.39 8.90 -0.97
N LEU A 29 10.43 8.21 -1.58
CA LEU A 29 10.52 6.79 -1.92
C LEU A 29 11.40 6.53 -3.13
N LEU A 30 11.37 7.41 -4.14
CA LEU A 30 12.04 7.28 -5.43
C LEU A 30 12.63 8.64 -5.84
N PRO A 31 13.72 9.08 -5.18
CA PRO A 31 14.35 10.37 -5.48
C PRO A 31 14.83 10.40 -6.94
N SER A 32 14.46 11.46 -7.65
CA SER A 32 14.88 11.70 -9.03
C SER A 32 15.80 12.91 -9.13
N THR A 33 16.76 12.86 -10.05
CA THR A 33 17.69 13.98 -10.30
C THR A 33 17.07 15.09 -11.14
N GLN A 34 15.89 14.87 -11.72
CA GLN A 34 15.13 15.82 -12.52
C GLN A 34 13.65 15.81 -12.13
N PRO A 35 12.87 16.84 -12.52
CA PRO A 35 11.42 16.81 -12.35
C PRO A 35 10.80 15.56 -13.00
N VAL A 36 10.05 14.82 -12.21
CA VAL A 36 9.40 13.58 -12.63
C VAL A 36 8.20 13.92 -13.50
N ALA A 37 8.09 13.30 -14.67
CA ALA A 37 6.88 13.42 -15.47
C ALA A 37 5.83 12.44 -14.93
N ILE A 38 4.71 13.00 -14.46
CA ILE A 38 3.62 12.25 -13.82
C ILE A 38 2.41 12.23 -14.78
N THR A 39 2.01 11.03 -15.19
CA THR A 39 0.82 10.84 -16.03
C THR A 39 -0.20 10.00 -15.28
N VAL A 40 -1.44 10.48 -15.21
CA VAL A 40 -2.56 9.76 -14.58
C VAL A 40 -3.58 9.43 -15.67
N ALA A 41 -4.02 8.17 -15.74
CA ALA A 41 -5.13 7.76 -16.58
C ALA A 41 -6.31 7.32 -15.71
N LEU A 42 -7.44 7.99 -15.89
CA LEU A 42 -8.69 7.73 -15.17
C LEU A 42 -9.64 6.93 -16.07
N ARG A 43 -9.91 5.69 -15.69
CA ARG A 43 -10.79 4.78 -16.43
C ARG A 43 -12.06 4.51 -15.64
N GLU A 44 -13.05 3.89 -16.28
CA GLU A 44 -14.35 3.65 -15.65
C GLU A 44 -14.24 2.87 -14.33
N ASN A 45 -13.40 1.82 -14.29
CA ASN A 45 -13.22 0.92 -13.14
C ASN A 45 -11.78 0.84 -12.63
N GLU A 46 -10.88 1.65 -13.21
CA GLU A 46 -9.44 1.60 -12.93
C GLU A 46 -8.83 3.01 -12.88
N ALA A 47 -7.69 3.13 -12.21
CA ALA A 47 -6.86 4.32 -12.16
C ALA A 47 -5.40 3.93 -12.33
N HIS A 48 -4.70 4.55 -13.28
CA HIS A 48 -3.30 4.24 -13.57
C HIS A 48 -2.42 5.47 -13.40
N LEU A 49 -1.19 5.25 -12.94
CA LEU A 49 -0.15 6.26 -12.74
C LEU A 49 1.09 5.82 -13.50
N GLU A 50 1.64 6.65 -14.38
CA GLU A 50 2.97 6.47 -14.97
C GLU A 50 3.92 7.54 -14.41
N LEU A 51 5.10 7.10 -13.99
CA LEU A 51 6.19 7.94 -13.54
C LEU A 51 7.38 7.78 -14.47
N LYS A 52 7.93 8.90 -14.94
CA LYS A 52 9.21 8.92 -15.67
C LYS A 52 10.26 9.60 -14.81
N LEU A 53 11.17 8.78 -14.30
CA LEU A 53 12.20 9.13 -13.34
C LEU A 53 13.55 9.21 -14.05
N GLU A 54 14.35 10.21 -13.74
CA GLU A 54 15.78 10.22 -14.06
C GLU A 54 16.60 9.93 -12.81
N MET A 55 17.52 8.98 -12.92
CA MET A 55 18.34 8.53 -11.79
C MET A 55 19.78 8.27 -12.27
N THR A 56 20.76 8.44 -11.39
CA THR A 56 22.18 8.15 -11.67
C THR A 56 22.51 6.67 -11.56
N THR A 57 21.88 5.99 -10.59
CA THR A 57 22.06 4.56 -10.29
C THR A 57 20.71 3.92 -10.04
N PHE A 58 20.57 2.62 -10.30
CA PHE A 58 19.33 1.89 -10.06
C PHE A 58 19.07 1.71 -8.55
N PRO A 59 17.97 2.22 -7.99
CA PRO A 59 17.73 2.23 -6.56
C PRO A 59 16.92 0.99 -6.14
N ARG A 60 17.61 -0.13 -5.91
CA ARG A 60 16.96 -1.45 -5.71
C ARG A 60 16.12 -1.49 -4.43
N LEU A 61 16.65 -0.99 -3.32
CA LEU A 61 15.97 -1.02 -2.02
C LEU A 61 14.72 -0.13 -2.03
N GLU A 62 14.84 1.04 -2.64
CA GLU A 62 13.78 2.01 -2.86
C GLU A 62 12.69 1.45 -3.77
N MET A 63 13.08 0.73 -4.83
CA MET A 63 12.14 0.06 -5.73
C MET A 63 11.38 -1.06 -5.03
N ASP A 64 12.06 -1.86 -4.23
CA ASP A 64 11.43 -2.93 -3.45
C ASP A 64 10.42 -2.34 -2.45
N ARG A 65 10.78 -1.25 -1.76
CA ARG A 65 9.89 -0.48 -0.87
C ARG A 65 8.69 0.08 -1.63
N PHE A 66 8.90 0.69 -2.79
CA PHE A 66 7.83 1.27 -3.60
C PHE A 66 6.88 0.18 -4.11
N SER A 67 7.41 -0.92 -4.66
CA SER A 67 6.64 -2.08 -5.11
C SER A 67 5.78 -2.65 -3.99
N TRP A 68 6.35 -2.76 -2.79
CA TRP A 68 5.62 -3.22 -1.62
C TRP A 68 4.46 -2.28 -1.24
N GLU A 69 4.69 -0.97 -1.19
CA GLU A 69 3.64 0.01 -0.89
C GLU A 69 2.49 -0.07 -1.93
N ILE A 70 2.83 -0.18 -3.22
CA ILE A 70 1.83 -0.36 -4.29
C ILE A 70 1.00 -1.63 -4.04
N LYS A 71 1.64 -2.75 -3.72
CA LYS A 71 0.94 -4.00 -3.38
C LYS A 71 0.06 -3.87 -2.14
N ALA A 72 0.54 -3.20 -1.09
CA ALA A 72 -0.20 -2.95 0.14
C ALA A 72 -1.46 -2.12 -0.11
N SER A 73 -1.41 -1.16 -1.04
CA SER A 73 -2.58 -0.39 -1.51
C SER A 73 -3.51 -1.17 -2.47
N LYS A 74 -3.30 -2.48 -2.65
CA LYS A 74 -3.99 -3.38 -3.60
C LYS A 74 -3.81 -2.98 -5.07
N GLY A 75 -2.69 -2.34 -5.38
CA GLY A 75 -2.28 -2.03 -6.75
C GLY A 75 -1.27 -3.02 -7.31
N THR A 76 -1.01 -2.87 -8.60
CA THR A 76 0.03 -3.62 -9.34
C THR A 76 1.08 -2.65 -9.86
N LEU A 77 2.36 -2.94 -9.61
CA LEU A 77 3.49 -2.21 -10.17
C LEU A 77 3.99 -2.90 -11.44
N VAL A 78 4.28 -2.10 -12.47
CA VAL A 78 4.86 -2.54 -13.74
C VAL A 78 6.11 -1.71 -14.03
N GLU A 79 7.25 -2.39 -14.08
CA GLU A 79 8.54 -1.79 -14.43
C GLU A 79 8.70 -1.68 -15.95
N LEU A 80 8.15 -0.62 -16.53
CA LEU A 80 8.08 -0.43 -17.99
C LEU A 80 9.44 -0.44 -18.69
N TRP A 81 10.55 -0.16 -17.98
CA TRP A 81 11.89 -0.25 -18.55
C TRP A 81 12.39 -1.69 -18.73
N ARG A 82 11.81 -2.67 -18.04
CA ARG A 82 12.15 -4.10 -18.20
C ARG A 82 11.42 -4.73 -19.39
N LEU A 83 10.39 -4.07 -19.90
CA LEU A 83 9.60 -4.55 -21.03
C LEU A 83 10.29 -4.23 -22.37
N PRO A 84 10.21 -5.13 -23.36
CA PRO A 84 10.54 -4.82 -24.74
C PRO A 84 9.76 -3.60 -25.24
N LYS A 85 10.38 -2.78 -26.10
CA LYS A 85 9.77 -1.52 -26.58
C LYS A 85 8.34 -1.73 -27.14
N ALA A 86 8.13 -2.77 -27.93
CA ALA A 86 6.82 -3.07 -28.52
C ALA A 86 5.75 -3.37 -27.46
N GLU A 87 6.08 -4.20 -26.46
CA GLU A 87 5.18 -4.53 -25.34
C GLU A 87 4.89 -3.31 -24.47
N ARG A 88 5.91 -2.51 -24.18
CA ARG A 88 5.77 -1.27 -23.41
C ARG A 88 4.86 -0.27 -24.11
N ASP A 89 5.05 -0.08 -25.42
CA ASP A 89 4.27 0.89 -26.19
C ASP A 89 2.81 0.38 -26.36
N ALA A 90 2.60 -0.93 -26.50
CA ALA A 90 1.28 -1.56 -26.47
C ALA A 90 0.60 -1.42 -25.10
N PHE A 91 1.34 -1.64 -24.01
CA PHE A 91 0.87 -1.43 -22.65
C PHE A 91 0.44 0.02 -22.43
N ARG A 92 1.25 1.01 -22.85
CA ARG A 92 0.89 2.43 -22.76
C ARG A 92 -0.38 2.73 -23.54
N ALA A 93 -0.50 2.23 -24.77
CA ALA A 93 -1.69 2.43 -25.59
C ALA A 93 -2.96 1.83 -24.95
N ALA A 94 -2.83 0.69 -24.26
CA ALA A 94 -3.94 0.05 -23.59
C ALA A 94 -4.28 0.71 -22.24
N ALA A 95 -3.30 0.86 -21.35
CA ALA A 95 -3.46 1.29 -19.97
C ALA A 95 -3.65 2.82 -19.84
N PHE A 96 -3.00 3.61 -20.68
CA PHE A 96 -3.07 5.07 -20.65
C PHE A 96 -3.89 5.61 -21.81
N SER A 97 -5.14 5.15 -21.89
CA SER A 97 -6.15 5.59 -22.84
C SER A 97 -7.34 6.24 -22.13
N GLY A 98 -8.19 6.97 -22.87
CA GLY A 98 -9.35 7.66 -22.31
C GLY A 98 -8.99 9.00 -21.68
N ASN A 99 -9.37 9.20 -20.41
CA ASN A 99 -9.10 10.45 -19.70
C ASN A 99 -7.69 10.41 -19.08
N VAL A 100 -6.73 10.99 -19.81
CA VAL A 100 -5.32 11.04 -19.39
C VAL A 100 -4.92 12.47 -19.06
N ILE A 101 -4.32 12.65 -17.89
CA ILE A 101 -3.93 13.93 -17.32
C ILE A 101 -2.44 13.89 -17.03
N THR A 102 -1.70 14.94 -17.40
CA THR A 102 -0.34 15.14 -16.91
C THR A 102 -0.42 16.00 -15.65
N ALA A 103 -0.03 15.44 -14.51
CA ALA A 103 -0.08 16.13 -13.24
C ALA A 103 1.18 17.02 -13.06
N PRO A 104 1.03 18.26 -12.57
CA PRO A 104 2.16 19.17 -12.37
C PRO A 104 3.02 18.81 -11.16
N ASP A 105 2.45 18.12 -10.18
CA ASP A 105 3.07 17.71 -8.93
C ASP A 105 2.40 16.47 -8.35
N TYR A 106 3.07 15.84 -7.38
CA TYR A 106 2.60 14.63 -6.72
C TYR A 106 1.29 14.83 -5.96
N PHE A 107 1.09 15.99 -5.35
CA PHE A 107 -0.13 16.29 -4.59
C PHE A 107 -1.38 16.29 -5.49
N THR A 108 -1.27 16.94 -6.65
CA THR A 108 -2.34 16.98 -7.65
C THR A 108 -2.64 15.59 -8.19
N ALA A 109 -1.60 14.78 -8.47
CA ALA A 109 -1.76 13.39 -8.89
C ALA A 109 -2.45 12.54 -7.81
N ALA A 110 -2.00 12.64 -6.56
CA ALA A 110 -2.52 11.90 -5.42
C ALA A 110 -4.01 12.17 -5.20
N ARG A 111 -4.38 13.45 -5.14
CA ARG A 111 -5.78 13.88 -4.98
C ARG A 111 -6.66 13.40 -6.13
N THR A 112 -6.19 13.52 -7.36
CA THR A 112 -6.93 13.09 -8.56
C THR A 112 -7.19 11.58 -8.53
N LEU A 113 -6.19 10.78 -8.16
CA LEU A 113 -6.32 9.33 -8.02
C LEU A 113 -7.27 8.96 -6.87
N GLN A 114 -7.15 9.61 -5.72
CA GLN A 114 -8.01 9.36 -4.57
C GLN A 114 -9.48 9.62 -4.88
N GLU A 115 -9.81 10.82 -5.38
CA GLU A 115 -11.18 11.21 -5.70
C GLU A 115 -11.81 10.25 -6.73
N HIS A 116 -11.03 9.82 -7.72
CA HIS A 116 -11.51 8.89 -8.74
C HIS A 116 -11.73 7.48 -8.20
N LEU A 117 -10.79 6.94 -7.42
CA LEU A 117 -10.91 5.61 -6.82
C LEU A 117 -12.07 5.54 -5.80
N GLU A 118 -12.27 6.59 -4.99
CA GLU A 118 -13.45 6.71 -4.13
C GLU A 118 -14.74 6.67 -4.95
N GLY A 119 -14.76 7.33 -6.12
CA GLY A 119 -15.86 7.29 -7.06
C GLY A 119 -16.13 5.89 -7.63
N ILE A 120 -15.08 5.14 -7.99
CA ILE A 120 -15.19 3.75 -8.46
C ILE A 120 -15.80 2.87 -7.35
N ILE A 121 -15.24 2.94 -6.14
CA ILE A 121 -15.70 2.12 -4.99
C ILE A 121 -17.15 2.45 -4.61
N ALA A 122 -17.53 3.73 -4.65
CA ALA A 122 -18.89 4.15 -4.34
C ALA A 122 -19.92 3.66 -5.38
N ARG A 123 -19.51 3.50 -6.64
CA ARG A 123 -20.36 2.93 -7.70
C ARG A 123 -20.49 1.43 -7.56
N ASP A 124 -19.38 0.74 -7.28
CA ASP A 124 -19.34 -0.71 -7.09
C ASP A 124 -20.21 -1.18 -5.91
N ARG A 125 -20.23 -0.39 -4.82
CA ARG A 125 -21.08 -0.66 -3.64
C ARG A 125 -22.56 -0.32 -3.83
N ARG A 126 -22.94 0.33 -4.94
CA ARG A 126 -24.32 0.75 -5.15
C ARG A 126 -25.13 -0.46 -5.62
N PRO A 127 -26.12 -0.96 -4.85
CA PRO A 127 -26.92 -2.10 -5.28
C PRO A 127 -27.66 -1.74 -6.57
N VAL A 128 -27.75 -2.70 -7.49
CA VAL A 128 -28.62 -2.61 -8.67
C VAL A 128 -30.02 -2.25 -8.15
N GLN A 129 -30.45 -1.02 -8.40
CA GLN A 129 -31.84 -0.65 -8.13
C GLN A 129 -32.70 -1.47 -9.08
N VAL A 130 -33.27 -2.57 -8.58
CA VAL A 130 -34.41 -3.21 -9.23
C VAL A 130 -35.45 -2.10 -9.38
N PRO A 131 -35.89 -1.76 -10.61
CA PRO A 131 -36.89 -0.74 -10.77
C PRO A 131 -38.13 -1.20 -10.01
N VAL A 132 -38.44 -0.52 -8.91
CA VAL A 132 -39.73 -0.68 -8.24
C VAL A 132 -40.75 -0.20 -9.25
N VAL A 133 -41.42 -1.14 -9.90
CA VAL A 133 -42.65 -0.88 -10.64
C VAL A 133 -43.63 -0.36 -9.60
N VAL A 134 -43.74 0.96 -9.48
CA VAL A 134 -44.75 1.59 -8.64
C VAL A 134 -46.09 1.17 -9.24
N PRO A 135 -46.92 0.38 -8.54
CA PRO A 135 -48.26 0.10 -9.04
C PRO A 135 -48.97 1.44 -9.24
N PRO A 136 -49.71 1.63 -10.34
CA PRO A 136 -50.36 2.90 -10.61
C PRO A 136 -51.24 3.25 -9.42
N THR A 137 -50.89 4.33 -8.73
CA THR A 137 -51.66 4.89 -7.63
C THR A 137 -53.08 5.05 -8.13
N ALA A 138 -54.02 4.29 -7.56
CA ALA A 138 -55.44 4.41 -7.88
C ALA A 138 -55.83 5.88 -7.68
N GLN A 139 -56.04 6.55 -8.80
CA GLN A 139 -56.44 7.94 -8.85
C GLN A 139 -57.76 8.02 -8.10
N ARG A 140 -57.78 8.71 -6.96
CA ARG A 140 -58.98 8.92 -6.17
C ARG A 140 -59.96 9.68 -7.06
N ALA A 141 -60.98 8.97 -7.55
CA ALA A 141 -62.02 9.54 -8.40
C ALA A 141 -62.71 10.71 -7.67
N PRO A 142 -63.03 11.82 -8.37
CA PRO A 142 -63.79 12.91 -7.78
C PRO A 142 -65.22 12.44 -7.45
N ALA A 143 -65.75 12.94 -6.34
CA ALA A 143 -67.08 12.65 -5.83
C ALA A 143 -68.17 12.84 -6.91
N GLN A 144 -68.97 11.80 -7.16
CA GLN A 144 -70.18 11.89 -7.98
C GLN A 144 -71.34 12.50 -7.17
N ALA A 145 -72.02 13.46 -7.79
CA ALA A 145 -73.34 13.96 -7.40
C ALA A 145 -74.44 12.90 -7.68
N PRO A 146 -75.65 13.01 -7.10
CA PRO A 146 -76.58 11.89 -7.01
C PRO A 146 -77.35 11.61 -8.32
N ALA A 147 -77.83 10.37 -8.40
CA ALA A 147 -78.50 9.67 -9.50
C ALA A 147 -79.80 10.32 -10.04
N PRO A 148 -80.36 9.78 -11.15
CA PRO A 148 -81.39 8.74 -10.95
C PRO A 148 -81.40 7.56 -11.95
N ALA A 149 -81.92 6.44 -11.41
CA ALA A 149 -82.71 5.33 -11.97
C ALA A 149 -82.60 4.94 -13.46
N ASP A 150 -82.22 3.70 -13.74
CA ASP A 150 -83.14 2.60 -14.15
C ASP A 150 -82.33 1.31 -14.45
N GLU A 151 -82.76 0.19 -13.86
CA GLU A 151 -82.41 -1.20 -14.24
C GLU A 151 -83.19 -1.62 -15.52
N PRO A 152 -82.97 -2.78 -16.22
CA PRO A 152 -82.36 -4.04 -15.72
C PRO A 152 -81.53 -4.92 -16.72
N LEU A 153 -80.90 -5.96 -16.14
CA LEU A 153 -80.69 -7.37 -16.58
C LEU A 153 -79.81 -7.75 -17.80
N GLY A 154 -78.96 -8.76 -17.58
CA GLY A 154 -78.36 -9.66 -18.58
C GLY A 154 -76.93 -10.07 -18.19
N GLU A 155 -76.69 -11.14 -17.45
CA GLU A 155 -76.56 -12.56 -17.87
C GLU A 155 -75.08 -12.99 -17.93
N ALA A 156 -74.85 -14.22 -17.47
CA ALA A 156 -73.58 -14.84 -17.12
C ALA A 156 -72.65 -15.07 -18.31
N VAL A 157 -71.35 -15.25 -18.04
CA VAL A 157 -70.66 -16.53 -18.33
C VAL A 157 -69.31 -16.61 -17.63
N ASP A 158 -69.14 -17.76 -16.98
CA ASP A 158 -67.95 -18.36 -16.41
C ASP A 158 -67.12 -18.96 -17.57
N GLU A 159 -65.80 -18.76 -17.58
CA GLU A 159 -64.88 -19.56 -18.41
C GLU A 159 -63.53 -19.72 -17.67
N PRO A 160 -63.14 -20.96 -17.30
CA PRO A 160 -61.91 -21.22 -16.54
C PRO A 160 -60.74 -21.74 -17.41
N LEU A 161 -59.55 -21.63 -16.80
CA LEU A 161 -58.31 -22.42 -17.01
C LEU A 161 -57.47 -22.20 -18.28
N VAL A 162 -56.22 -21.81 -18.06
CA VAL A 162 -55.05 -22.68 -18.34
C VAL A 162 -53.88 -22.35 -17.40
N PRO A 163 -53.19 -23.36 -16.83
CA PRO A 163 -51.99 -23.20 -16.02
C PRO A 163 -50.72 -23.15 -16.90
N SER A 164 -49.72 -22.37 -16.49
CA SER A 164 -48.33 -22.46 -16.99
C SER A 164 -47.45 -22.62 -15.74
N GLU A 165 -47.13 -23.86 -15.40
CA GLU A 165 -45.94 -24.62 -15.82
C GLU A 165 -44.72 -24.26 -14.97
N ASP A 166 -44.39 -25.23 -14.11
CA ASP A 166 -43.17 -25.38 -13.34
C ASP A 166 -41.93 -25.09 -14.18
N VAL A 167 -41.07 -24.20 -13.67
CA VAL A 167 -39.66 -24.18 -14.06
C VAL A 167 -38.91 -24.75 -12.87
N GLU A 168 -38.43 -25.96 -13.10
CA GLU A 168 -37.70 -26.83 -12.17
C GLU A 168 -36.45 -26.13 -11.62
N GLU A 169 -36.25 -26.24 -10.31
CA GLU A 169 -34.99 -25.92 -9.64
C GLU A 169 -33.90 -26.88 -10.16
N GLU A 170 -32.89 -26.36 -10.85
CA GLU A 170 -31.68 -27.14 -11.12
C GLU A 170 -30.88 -27.31 -9.81
N PRO A 171 -30.56 -28.55 -9.40
CA PRO A 171 -29.75 -28.77 -8.21
C PRO A 171 -28.28 -28.42 -8.51
N LEU A 172 -27.69 -27.63 -7.61
CA LEU A 172 -26.26 -27.30 -7.63
C LEU A 172 -25.42 -28.59 -7.54
N GLU A 173 -24.53 -28.81 -8.51
CA GLU A 173 -23.55 -29.90 -8.43
C GLU A 173 -22.51 -29.61 -7.33
N PRO A 174 -22.10 -30.64 -6.55
CA PRO A 174 -21.07 -30.49 -5.53
C PRO A 174 -19.70 -30.36 -6.19
N ILE A 175 -19.00 -29.26 -5.94
CA ILE A 175 -17.59 -29.12 -6.32
C ILE A 175 -16.74 -30.03 -5.43
N GLU A 176 -16.13 -31.03 -6.07
CA GLU A 176 -15.23 -32.00 -5.46
C GLU A 176 -13.95 -31.33 -4.92
N GLU A 177 -13.63 -31.72 -3.70
CA GLU A 177 -12.37 -31.53 -2.99
C GLU A 177 -11.27 -32.29 -3.75
N LEU A 178 -10.28 -31.59 -4.31
CA LEU A 178 -9.04 -32.20 -4.79
C LEU A 178 -7.85 -31.50 -4.15
N GLU A 179 -7.39 -32.13 -3.07
CA GLU A 179 -6.00 -32.10 -2.61
C GLU A 179 -5.10 -32.64 -3.72
N GLU A 180 -3.93 -32.01 -3.92
CA GLU A 180 -2.64 -32.68 -4.16
C GLU A 180 -1.53 -31.62 -4.23
N GLU A 181 -0.73 -31.56 -3.16
CA GLU A 181 0.54 -30.85 -3.10
C GLU A 181 1.55 -31.55 -4.03
N GLU A 182 2.15 -30.82 -4.98
CA GLU A 182 3.36 -31.30 -5.64
C GLU A 182 4.61 -30.83 -4.84
N PRO A 183 5.49 -31.74 -4.40
CA PRO A 183 6.72 -31.38 -3.71
C PRO A 183 7.78 -30.93 -4.73
N ILE A 184 8.43 -29.79 -4.48
CA ILE A 184 9.56 -29.32 -5.29
C ILE A 184 10.84 -29.34 -4.44
N GLU A 185 11.92 -29.77 -5.09
CA GLU A 185 13.10 -30.47 -4.56
C GLU A 185 14.05 -29.70 -3.61
N PRO A 186 14.81 -30.40 -2.75
CA PRO A 186 15.87 -29.80 -1.94
C PRO A 186 16.96 -29.19 -2.82
N ILE A 187 17.26 -27.91 -2.59
CA ILE A 187 18.37 -27.20 -3.22
C ILE A 187 19.67 -27.82 -2.70
N GLU A 188 20.47 -28.38 -3.61
CA GLU A 188 21.78 -28.95 -3.27
C GLU A 188 22.71 -27.86 -2.70
N GLU A 189 23.25 -28.18 -1.52
CA GLU A 189 24.32 -27.50 -0.80
C GLU A 189 25.59 -27.48 -1.66
N ALA A 190 25.79 -26.39 -2.42
CA ALA A 190 27.04 -26.14 -3.11
C ALA A 190 28.10 -25.65 -2.12
N ALA A 191 29.07 -26.52 -1.88
CA ALA A 191 30.20 -26.40 -1.00
C ALA A 191 31.16 -25.23 -1.31
N ASP A 192 31.79 -24.76 -0.23
CA ASP A 192 33.13 -24.13 -0.11
C ASP A 192 33.85 -23.73 -1.41
N GLU A 193 33.94 -22.41 -1.63
CA GLU A 193 35.15 -21.82 -2.24
C GLU A 193 35.79 -20.82 -1.25
N PRO A 194 37.05 -21.02 -0.83
CA PRO A 194 37.73 -20.11 0.08
C PRO A 194 38.15 -18.83 -0.66
N ILE A 195 37.75 -17.68 -0.12
CA ILE A 195 38.22 -16.36 -0.55
C ILE A 195 39.67 -16.18 -0.07
N GLU A 196 40.61 -15.94 -0.99
CA GLU A 196 42.00 -15.65 -0.64
C GLU A 196 42.16 -14.27 0.04
N PRO A 197 43.03 -14.13 1.06
CA PRO A 197 43.26 -12.87 1.76
C PRO A 197 44.13 -11.93 0.92
N ILE A 198 43.67 -10.69 0.75
CA ILE A 198 44.49 -9.60 0.20
C ILE A 198 45.30 -8.99 1.34
N GLU A 199 46.63 -9.17 1.29
CA GLU A 199 47.59 -8.61 2.25
C GLU A 199 47.72 -7.07 2.12
N GLU A 200 47.48 -6.39 3.24
CA GLU A 200 48.26 -5.34 3.89
C GLU A 200 49.27 -4.50 3.08
N ALA A 201 49.06 -3.18 3.07
CA ALA A 201 50.14 -2.18 3.04
C ALA A 201 49.67 -0.86 3.68
N LEU A 202 49.91 -0.72 4.98
CA LEU A 202 50.09 0.56 5.67
C LEU A 202 51.58 0.90 5.65
N ASP A 203 51.96 2.12 5.25
CA ASP A 203 52.97 2.91 5.98
C ASP A 203 53.06 4.38 5.47
N GLU A 204 53.26 5.28 6.45
CA GLU A 204 53.11 6.75 6.52
C GLU A 204 54.29 7.58 5.90
N PRO A 205 54.57 8.92 6.15
CA PRO A 205 53.94 9.95 7.03
C PRO A 205 53.89 11.43 6.53
N MET A 206 53.39 12.28 7.45
CA MET A 206 53.22 13.76 7.50
C MET A 206 54.33 14.69 6.95
N GLY A 207 53.91 15.89 6.51
CA GLY A 207 54.74 17.10 6.36
C GLY A 207 53.92 18.41 6.39
N GLU A 208 54.43 19.43 7.11
CA GLU A 208 53.79 20.65 7.63
C GLU A 208 53.46 21.81 6.65
N ALA A 209 52.38 22.53 7.01
CA ALA A 209 52.00 23.97 6.96
C ALA A 209 52.70 25.01 6.04
N LEU A 210 51.90 25.97 5.50
CA LEU A 210 51.95 27.43 5.78
C LEU A 210 50.87 28.27 5.01
N ASP A 211 50.15 29.11 5.77
CA ASP A 211 49.49 30.42 5.54
C ASP A 211 48.37 30.72 4.49
N GLU A 212 47.29 31.33 5.02
CA GLU A 212 46.00 31.84 4.47
C GLU A 212 46.08 33.20 3.71
N PRO A 213 44.98 33.87 3.25
CA PRO A 213 43.63 33.43 2.79
C PRO A 213 43.23 34.03 1.42
N ILE A 214 42.34 33.36 0.66
CA ILE A 214 41.52 34.03 -0.36
C ILE A 214 40.09 33.48 -0.28
N ALA A 215 39.14 34.40 -0.11
CA ALA A 215 37.71 34.13 0.05
C ALA A 215 37.13 33.26 -1.08
N ALA A 216 36.52 32.14 -0.71
CA ALA A 216 35.69 31.30 -1.58
C ALA A 216 34.37 30.99 -0.89
N VAL A 217 33.28 31.30 -1.60
CA VAL A 217 31.90 31.01 -1.22
C VAL A 217 31.71 29.49 -1.17
N ASP A 218 31.36 29.01 0.00
CA ASP A 218 31.14 27.60 0.30
C ASP A 218 29.70 27.21 -0.08
N THR A 219 29.52 26.59 -1.24
CA THR A 219 28.28 25.86 -1.59
C THR A 219 28.45 24.39 -1.20
N ARG A 220 28.51 24.13 0.12
CA ARG A 220 28.16 22.82 0.68
C ARG A 220 26.64 22.67 0.64
N PRO A 221 26.08 21.51 0.28
CA PRO A 221 24.68 21.24 0.58
C PRO A 221 24.53 21.38 2.09
N ALA A 222 23.63 22.26 2.50
CA ALA A 222 23.26 22.44 3.89
C ALA A 222 22.90 21.06 4.44
N ARG A 223 23.67 20.63 5.44
CA ARG A 223 23.24 19.60 6.39
C ARG A 223 21.81 19.98 6.76
N VAL A 224 20.85 19.12 6.45
CA VAL A 224 19.47 19.30 6.88
C VAL A 224 19.53 19.35 8.40
N THR A 225 19.55 20.56 8.93
CA THR A 225 19.27 20.80 10.33
C THR A 225 17.82 20.42 10.46
N GLU A 226 17.57 19.30 11.14
CA GLU A 226 16.27 19.02 11.74
C GLU A 226 15.72 20.33 12.33
N PRO A 227 14.42 20.63 12.16
CA PRO A 227 13.80 21.67 12.97
C PRO A 227 14.14 21.37 14.43
N PRO A 228 14.51 22.37 15.26
CA PRO A 228 15.02 22.11 16.59
C PRO A 228 14.03 21.23 17.33
N ALA A 229 14.41 19.97 17.49
CA ALA A 229 13.71 19.06 18.34
C ALA A 229 13.71 19.72 19.71
N GLY A 230 12.55 19.70 20.38
CA GLY A 230 12.58 19.73 21.85
C GLY A 230 13.64 18.73 22.34
N PRO A 231 14.19 18.92 23.55
CA PRO A 231 15.42 18.24 24.00
C PRO A 231 15.45 16.77 23.53
N GLU A 232 16.54 16.37 22.88
CA GLU A 232 16.75 14.99 22.41
C GLU A 232 16.74 14.05 23.62
N LEU A 233 15.54 13.58 23.99
CA LEU A 233 15.30 12.66 25.10
C LEU A 233 15.54 11.19 24.68
N ARG A 234 16.09 10.97 23.48
CA ARG A 234 16.18 9.65 22.84
C ARG A 234 17.41 8.90 23.33
N ARG A 235 17.22 7.66 23.77
CA ARG A 235 18.28 6.84 24.40
C ARG A 235 19.04 5.92 23.42
N ALA A 236 18.52 5.64 22.23
CA ALA A 236 19.07 4.63 21.31
C ALA A 236 18.96 5.01 19.83
N LYS A 237 19.90 4.51 19.01
CA LYS A 237 19.95 4.68 17.54
C LYS A 237 18.85 3.86 16.85
N ARG A 238 18.17 4.44 15.86
CA ARG A 238 17.14 3.79 15.05
C ARG A 238 17.65 3.48 13.66
N PHE A 239 17.25 2.31 13.16
CA PHE A 239 17.52 1.88 11.79
C PHE A 239 16.20 1.88 11.01
N PRO A 240 16.16 2.48 9.81
CA PRO A 240 14.98 2.37 8.94
C PRO A 240 14.87 0.92 8.45
N VAL A 241 13.70 0.31 8.66
CA VAL A 241 13.41 -1.08 8.26
C VAL A 241 11.98 -1.20 7.77
N MET A 242 11.67 -2.27 7.04
CA MET A 242 10.31 -2.66 6.68
C MET A 242 10.12 -4.11 7.10
N LEU A 243 9.45 -4.30 8.24
CA LEU A 243 9.21 -5.62 8.81
C LEU A 243 7.72 -5.89 8.83
N GLU A 244 7.33 -7.08 8.39
CA GLU A 244 5.98 -7.59 8.63
C GLU A 244 5.84 -7.88 10.13
N MET A 245 4.75 -7.41 10.71
CA MET A 245 4.44 -7.73 12.09
C MET A 245 2.96 -8.02 12.29
N GLU A 246 2.67 -8.89 13.23
CA GLU A 246 1.31 -9.19 13.67
C GLU A 246 1.07 -8.54 15.04
N PHE A 247 -0.03 -7.78 15.13
CA PHE A 247 -0.54 -7.26 16.38
C PHE A 247 -1.59 -8.21 16.95
N ARG A 248 -1.45 -8.54 18.23
CA ARG A 248 -2.55 -9.09 19.01
C ARG A 248 -2.99 -8.05 20.05
N SER A 249 -4.08 -7.36 19.78
CA SER A 249 -4.89 -6.67 20.81
C SER A 249 -6.10 -7.55 21.16
N GLU A 250 -6.83 -7.24 22.23
CA GLU A 250 -8.00 -8.02 22.66
C GLU A 250 -9.13 -8.14 21.61
N LEU A 251 -9.02 -7.46 20.46
CA LEU A 251 -10.13 -7.37 19.51
C LEU A 251 -9.86 -7.70 18.03
N ASP A 252 -8.65 -7.84 17.50
CA ASP A 252 -8.46 -8.35 16.13
C ASP A 252 -6.98 -8.66 15.83
N PHE A 253 -6.73 -9.61 14.91
CA PHE A 253 -5.42 -9.86 14.32
C PHE A 253 -5.20 -8.90 13.14
N VAL A 254 -4.28 -7.95 13.29
CA VAL A 254 -3.94 -7.03 12.20
C VAL A 254 -2.46 -7.20 11.83
N ARG A 255 -2.21 -7.49 10.55
CA ARG A 255 -0.86 -7.44 9.95
C ARG A 255 -0.52 -5.99 9.64
N GLU A 256 0.60 -5.53 10.17
CA GLU A 256 1.02 -4.14 10.13
C GLU A 256 2.52 -4.04 9.84
N HIS A 257 3.02 -2.82 9.62
CA HIS A 257 4.40 -2.61 9.14
C HIS A 257 5.20 -1.68 10.04
N ALA A 258 6.32 -2.19 10.56
CA ALA A 258 7.31 -1.37 11.22
C ALA A 258 8.10 -0.56 10.19
N THR A 259 8.22 0.76 10.42
CA THR A 259 8.97 1.72 9.58
C THR A 259 10.39 1.99 10.11
N ASN A 260 10.62 1.71 11.39
CA ASN A 260 11.92 1.77 12.03
C ASN A 260 11.97 0.81 13.22
N ILE A 261 13.18 0.40 13.57
CA ILE A 261 13.46 -0.44 14.74
C ILE A 261 14.73 0.06 15.44
N SER A 262 14.79 -0.17 16.75
CA SER A 262 15.93 0.10 17.62
C SER A 262 15.95 -0.92 18.75
N ASN A 263 17.02 -0.91 19.56
CA ASN A 263 17.09 -1.73 20.76
C ASN A 263 15.96 -1.48 21.76
N GLY A 264 15.34 -0.29 21.74
CA GLY A 264 14.27 0.06 22.68
C GLY A 264 12.86 -0.14 22.15
N GLY A 265 12.67 -0.40 20.85
CA GLY A 265 11.33 -0.40 20.26
C GLY A 265 11.30 -0.06 18.78
N LEU A 266 10.09 0.02 18.25
CA LEU A 266 9.79 0.19 16.83
C LEU A 266 8.65 1.20 16.62
N PHE A 267 8.54 1.77 15.41
CA PHE A 267 7.38 2.56 15.02
C PHE A 267 6.61 1.86 13.91
N VAL A 268 5.32 1.66 14.11
CA VAL A 268 4.44 0.99 13.18
C VAL A 268 3.54 1.99 12.51
N ARG A 269 3.50 1.97 11.19
CA ARG A 269 2.47 2.66 10.43
C ARG A 269 1.23 1.77 10.39
N THR A 270 0.15 2.26 10.98
CA THR A 270 -1.10 1.49 11.12
C THR A 270 -2.31 2.42 11.23
N ALA A 271 -3.44 1.94 10.71
CA ALA A 271 -4.75 2.56 10.90
C ALA A 271 -5.36 2.21 12.27
N HIS A 272 -5.00 1.06 12.86
CA HIS A 272 -5.41 0.67 14.20
C HIS A 272 -4.48 1.31 15.23
N ARG A 273 -5.02 2.18 16.09
CA ARG A 273 -4.22 2.95 17.04
C ARG A 273 -4.69 2.66 18.46
N PRO A 274 -4.15 1.61 19.11
CA PRO A 274 -4.41 1.36 20.51
C PRO A 274 -3.99 2.59 21.35
N PRO A 275 -4.67 2.86 22.47
CA PRO A 275 -4.32 3.97 23.36
C PRO A 275 -2.87 3.88 23.85
N ILE A 276 -2.27 5.04 24.17
CA ILE A 276 -1.00 5.10 24.90
C ILE A 276 -1.11 4.31 26.22
N ASP A 277 0.00 3.72 26.66
CA ASP A 277 0.14 2.84 27.82
C ASP A 277 -0.58 1.49 27.70
N THR A 278 -1.07 1.14 26.50
CA THR A 278 -1.58 -0.21 26.22
C THR A 278 -0.42 -1.16 25.97
N ILE A 279 -0.45 -2.35 26.60
CA ILE A 279 0.47 -3.45 26.32
C ILE A 279 -0.11 -4.28 25.17
N VAL A 280 0.70 -4.53 24.16
CA VAL A 280 0.36 -5.35 23.00
C VAL A 280 1.38 -6.48 22.84
N THR A 281 0.92 -7.62 22.35
CA THR A 281 1.84 -8.66 21.88
C THR A 281 2.27 -8.34 20.45
N VAL A 282 3.58 -8.43 20.20
CA VAL A 282 4.18 -8.26 18.89
C VAL A 282 4.81 -9.55 18.43
N ASP A 283 4.59 -9.89 17.17
CA ASP A 283 5.36 -10.89 16.42
C ASP A 283 5.93 -10.17 15.20
N VAL A 284 7.24 -10.01 15.13
CA VAL A 284 7.92 -9.30 14.03
C VAL A 284 8.73 -10.32 13.23
N ARG A 285 8.41 -10.48 11.95
CA ARG A 285 9.16 -11.35 11.04
C ARG A 285 10.37 -10.60 10.46
N LEU A 286 11.56 -11.14 10.67
CA LEU A 286 12.82 -10.62 10.17
C LEU A 286 13.17 -11.18 8.77
N PRO A 287 13.96 -10.47 7.95
CA PRO A 287 14.29 -10.91 6.59
C PRO A 287 15.12 -12.20 6.51
N ASN A 288 15.80 -12.56 7.60
CA ASN A 288 16.57 -13.79 7.73
C ASN A 288 15.72 -15.02 8.10
N GLY A 289 14.40 -14.86 8.21
CA GLY A 289 13.44 -15.91 8.58
C GLY A 289 13.22 -16.05 10.08
N GLU A 290 13.97 -15.34 10.92
CA GLU A 290 13.74 -15.32 12.37
C GLU A 290 12.52 -14.44 12.72
N SER A 291 11.99 -14.61 13.94
CA SER A 291 10.90 -13.77 14.45
C SER A 291 11.24 -13.23 15.84
N LEU A 292 10.82 -11.98 16.09
CA LEU A 292 10.88 -11.35 17.40
C LEU A 292 9.48 -11.38 18.00
N GLN A 293 9.27 -12.27 18.97
CA GLN A 293 8.01 -12.39 19.69
C GLN A 293 8.15 -11.83 21.10
N GLY A 294 7.26 -10.93 21.50
CA GLY A 294 7.31 -10.34 22.85
C GLY A 294 6.18 -9.37 23.14
N GLU A 295 6.26 -8.74 24.31
CA GLU A 295 5.35 -7.67 24.70
C GLU A 295 5.96 -6.30 24.39
N ALA A 296 5.12 -5.36 24.01
CA ALA A 296 5.50 -3.98 23.81
C ALA A 296 4.42 -3.02 24.32
N MET A 297 4.82 -1.86 24.80
CA MET A 297 3.91 -0.81 25.26
C MET A 297 3.76 0.28 24.20
N VAL A 298 2.55 0.75 23.98
CA VAL A 298 2.31 1.94 23.15
C VAL A 298 2.79 3.18 23.89
N VAL A 299 3.86 3.80 23.41
CA VAL A 299 4.46 4.99 24.03
C VAL A 299 4.23 6.26 23.22
N HIS A 300 3.81 6.13 21.97
CA HIS A 300 3.57 7.26 21.09
C HIS A 300 2.48 6.95 20.08
N LEU A 301 1.66 7.95 19.75
CA LEU A 301 0.62 7.86 18.73
C LEU A 301 0.76 9.08 17.83
N VAL A 302 0.91 8.82 16.53
CA VAL A 302 0.97 9.87 15.50
C VAL A 302 -0.36 9.89 14.79
N ASP A 303 -1.11 10.99 14.99
CA ASP A 303 -2.41 11.16 14.37
C ASP A 303 -2.31 11.84 12.99
N ASP A 304 -1.83 11.08 12.00
CA ASP A 304 -1.72 11.53 10.62
C ASP A 304 -2.43 10.54 9.66
N PRO A 305 -3.21 11.01 8.66
CA PRO A 305 -3.94 10.12 7.75
C PRO A 305 -3.02 9.26 6.87
N TYR A 306 -1.81 9.74 6.60
CA TYR A 306 -0.88 9.13 5.66
C TYR A 306 0.36 8.59 6.36
N LYS A 307 0.92 9.29 7.33
CA LYS A 307 2.14 8.92 8.08
C LYS A 307 1.86 8.44 9.50
N GLY A 308 0.59 8.36 9.90
CA GLY A 308 0.23 8.07 11.28
C GLY A 308 0.40 6.60 11.65
N GLY A 309 0.48 6.37 12.95
CA GLY A 309 0.90 5.08 13.48
C GLY A 309 1.16 5.11 14.98
N VAL A 310 1.77 4.05 15.49
CA VAL A 310 2.07 3.87 16.91
C VAL A 310 3.54 3.55 17.12
N GLY A 311 4.15 4.24 18.09
CA GLY A 311 5.46 3.92 18.62
C GLY A 311 5.32 2.90 19.74
N LEU A 312 5.99 1.76 19.59
CA LEU A 312 6.03 0.67 20.55
C LEU A 312 7.39 0.66 21.25
N ALA A 313 7.39 0.48 22.57
CA ALA A 313 8.57 0.20 23.37
C ALA A 313 8.56 -1.26 23.81
N PHE A 314 9.63 -2.02 23.54
CA PHE A 314 9.68 -3.41 23.95
C PHE A 314 9.72 -3.53 25.48
N LEU A 315 8.96 -4.47 26.02
CA LEU A 315 8.89 -4.77 27.46
C LEU A 315 9.51 -6.13 27.80
N THR A 316 9.88 -6.93 26.81
CA THR A 316 10.31 -8.31 27.03
C THR A 316 11.72 -8.38 27.65
N ASP A 317 11.86 -9.17 28.72
CA ASP A 317 13.16 -9.51 29.35
C ASP A 317 13.75 -10.82 28.78
N ASP A 318 13.20 -11.33 27.68
CA ASP A 318 13.67 -12.57 27.05
C ASP A 318 15.07 -12.39 26.43
N PRO A 319 16.09 -13.15 26.89
CA PRO A 319 17.44 -13.06 26.33
C PRO A 319 17.50 -13.50 24.86
N THR A 320 16.60 -14.39 24.42
CA THR A 320 16.53 -14.84 23.02
C THR A 320 16.10 -13.69 22.13
N PHE A 321 14.99 -13.02 22.48
CA PHE A 321 14.54 -11.80 21.81
C PHE A 321 15.64 -10.74 21.73
N ALA A 322 16.32 -10.44 22.85
CA ALA A 322 17.36 -9.43 22.89
C ALA A 322 18.54 -9.79 21.97
N GLN A 323 18.96 -11.06 21.98
CA GLN A 323 20.07 -11.53 21.15
C GLN A 323 19.73 -11.54 19.66
N THR A 324 18.52 -11.98 19.28
CA THR A 324 18.03 -11.92 17.90
C THR A 324 17.94 -10.47 17.41
N LEU A 325 17.44 -9.55 18.26
CA LEU A 325 17.37 -8.13 17.94
C LEU A 325 18.76 -7.52 17.74
N ASP A 326 19.69 -7.75 18.68
CA ASP A 326 21.05 -7.22 18.60
C ASP A 326 21.78 -7.73 17.35
N ASN A 327 21.67 -9.03 17.03
CA ASN A 327 22.24 -9.61 15.81
C ASN A 327 21.68 -8.95 14.55
N TYR A 328 20.35 -8.74 14.52
CA TYR A 328 19.70 -8.08 13.40
C TYR A 328 20.16 -6.61 13.26
N LEU A 329 20.20 -5.85 14.36
CA LEU A 329 20.68 -4.46 14.32
C LEU A 329 22.15 -4.36 13.92
N ALA A 330 23.00 -5.31 14.35
CA ALA A 330 24.39 -5.39 13.92
C ALA A 330 24.50 -5.61 12.40
N SER A 331 23.62 -6.45 11.83
CA SER A 331 23.57 -6.67 10.38
C SER A 331 23.21 -5.40 9.59
N LEU A 332 22.38 -4.53 10.17
CA LEU A 332 21.99 -3.25 9.57
C LEU A 332 23.08 -2.16 9.70
N ALA A 333 23.96 -2.26 10.69
CA ALA A 333 25.02 -1.28 10.92
C ALA A 333 26.17 -1.38 9.90
N GLY A 334 26.26 -2.50 9.16
CA GLY A 334 27.38 -2.83 8.29
C GLY A 334 28.64 -3.22 9.07
N PRO A 335 29.66 -3.81 8.42
CA PRO A 335 30.94 -4.07 9.08
C PRO A 335 31.60 -2.73 9.47
N THR A 336 31.92 -2.58 10.75
CA THR A 336 32.77 -1.49 11.28
C THR A 336 34.19 -1.59 10.78
#